data_AF-A0A644SUP4-F1
#
_entry.id   AF-A0A644SUP4-F1
#
_cell.length_a   1.000
_cell.length_b   1.000
_cell.length_c   1.000
_cell.angle_alpha   90.00
_cell.angle_beta   90.00
_cell.angle_gamma   90.00
#
_symmetry.space_group_name_H-M   'P 1'
#
loop_
_entity.id
_entity.type
_entity.pdbx_description
1 polymer ?
#
loop_
_entity_poly.entity_id
_entity_poly.type
_entity_poly.pdbx_seq_one_letter_code
_entity_poly.pdbx_strand_id
1 'polypeptide(L)'
;MLRTVRLTLPPYYSRHDYFGGGFTKPPLSVYILRHGAALRQAASAQCLLTKHPGLDRFSDSEELNPLWIFLRARVRQGAKQHCHNTLHIFLRRIQRGAFSAPARKCLFLWWVISMQPIEIIKAIEEIAPLAAAAGWDVSGQQVAAHRQDVARLAVCLDPTPASVRTALEKGAQFVLSHHPLLLKAVLPNRLDDYHEVLRLLFQADVPLYAAHTSLDVNAYGPAGWLARALELRNLAVLEPVAPAVGNDLPLGFGLAGDLPRAMTVAQIAGIIARNAPLATATVSGPEPQTITRVAYCTGSGSSLLGAAQAADAQLFITGDVKYHTALAAEICLLDVGHHSLEEEMMLRMSRLLQQRLPETEVFFVPSASPFRPVALS
;
A
#
# COMPACT_ATOMS: atom_id res chain seq x y z
N MET A 1 -19.59 23.09 -4.85
CA MET A 1 -20.72 22.97 -5.79
C MET A 1 -20.94 21.50 -6.10
N LEU A 2 -22.05 20.93 -5.63
CA LEU A 2 -22.47 19.54 -5.89
C LEU A 2 -22.87 19.40 -7.36
N ARG A 3 -22.27 18.47 -8.11
CA ARG A 3 -22.78 18.04 -9.41
C ARG A 3 -23.64 16.80 -9.21
N THR A 4 -24.95 16.96 -9.32
CA THR A 4 -25.93 15.87 -9.29
C THR A 4 -26.02 15.26 -10.68
N VAL A 5 -25.64 13.98 -10.85
CA VAL A 5 -25.89 13.26 -12.11
C VAL A 5 -27.21 12.53 -11.96
N ARG A 6 -28.24 12.99 -12.70
CA ARG A 6 -29.54 12.33 -12.78
C ARG A 6 -29.49 11.28 -13.90
N LEU A 7 -29.45 10.00 -13.54
CA LEU A 7 -29.61 8.91 -14.50
C LEU A 7 -31.10 8.56 -14.59
N THR A 8 -31.71 8.85 -15.74
CA THR A 8 -33.08 8.44 -16.06
C THR A 8 -33.00 7.11 -16.81
N LEU A 9 -33.37 6.00 -16.17
CA LEU A 9 -33.49 4.71 -16.85
C LEU A 9 -34.81 4.67 -17.63
N PRO A 10 -34.85 4.10 -18.86
CA PRO A 10 -36.08 3.97 -19.62
C PRO A 10 -37.06 3.02 -18.90
N PRO A 11 -38.38 3.19 -19.11
CA PRO A 11 -39.40 2.34 -18.50
C PRO A 11 -39.19 0.87 -18.91
N TYR A 12 -39.10 -0.02 -17.93
CA TYR A 12 -38.99 -1.45 -18.15
C TYR A 12 -40.39 -2.04 -18.33
N TYR A 13 -40.68 -2.58 -19.51
CA TYR A 13 -41.88 -3.40 -19.71
C TYR A 13 -41.58 -4.84 -19.29
N SER A 14 -42.34 -5.34 -18.32
CA SER A 14 -42.30 -6.76 -17.95
C SER A 14 -43.02 -7.58 -19.01
N ARG A 15 -42.54 -8.79 -19.32
CA ARG A 15 -43.16 -9.70 -20.30
C ARG A 15 -44.45 -10.39 -19.79
N HIS A 16 -45.10 -9.85 -18.76
CA HIS A 16 -46.35 -10.37 -18.21
C HIS A 16 -47.40 -9.27 -18.07
N ASP A 17 -47.72 -8.59 -19.17
CA ASP A 17 -48.86 -7.67 -19.24
C ASP A 17 -49.61 -7.86 -20.57
N TYR A 18 -50.09 -9.08 -20.83
CA TYR A 18 -51.25 -9.29 -21.71
C TYR A 18 -52.44 -9.52 -20.79
N PHE A 19 -53.08 -8.43 -20.35
CA PHE A 19 -54.52 -8.26 -20.12
C PHE A 19 -54.71 -6.95 -19.32
N GLY A 20 -55.11 -5.89 -20.04
CA GLY A 20 -55.86 -4.72 -19.58
C GLY A 20 -55.52 -4.09 -18.22
N GLY A 21 -54.78 -2.99 -18.25
CA GLY A 21 -54.71 -2.04 -17.13
C GLY A 21 -53.45 -1.19 -17.15
N GLY A 22 -53.50 -0.04 -17.83
CA GLY A 22 -52.38 0.90 -17.87
C GLY A 22 -52.09 1.52 -16.50
N PHE A 23 -50.96 1.16 -15.89
CA PHE A 23 -50.32 1.94 -14.84
C PHE A 23 -48.84 2.11 -15.16
N THR A 24 -48.47 3.30 -15.64
CA THR A 24 -47.07 3.71 -15.75
C THR A 24 -46.54 4.01 -14.34
N LYS A 25 -45.65 3.15 -13.81
CA LYS A 25 -44.94 3.47 -12.56
C LYS A 25 -43.96 4.64 -12.81
N PRO A 26 -43.85 5.62 -11.89
CA PRO A 26 -42.94 6.74 -12.07
C PRO A 26 -41.47 6.27 -12.06
N PRO A 27 -40.57 6.95 -12.78
CA PRO A 27 -39.16 6.56 -12.85
C PRO A 27 -38.50 6.68 -11.47
N LEU A 28 -37.82 5.61 -11.06
CA LEU A 28 -37.04 5.55 -9.83
C LEU A 28 -35.83 6.49 -9.96
N SER A 29 -35.77 7.55 -9.16
CA SER A 29 -34.62 8.45 -9.11
C SER A 29 -33.62 7.93 -8.08
N VAL A 30 -32.42 7.54 -8.53
CA VAL A 30 -31.31 7.12 -7.66
C VAL A 30 -30.32 8.27 -7.55
N TYR A 31 -30.06 8.73 -6.32
CA TYR A 31 -29.08 9.77 -6.03
C TYR A 31 -27.79 9.10 -5.56
N ILE A 32 -26.72 9.19 -6.36
CA ILE A 32 -25.38 8.78 -5.93
C ILE A 32 -24.69 10.04 -5.40
N LEU A 33 -24.51 10.11 -4.08
CA LEU A 33 -23.70 11.14 -3.44
C LEU A 33 -22.23 10.73 -3.53
N ARG A 34 -21.44 11.42 -4.36
CA ARG A 34 -19.98 11.36 -4.28
C ARG A 34 -19.53 12.40 -3.25
N HIS A 35 -19.01 11.94 -2.10
CA HIS A 35 -17.99 12.69 -1.37
C HIS A 35 -17.23 11.79 -0.37
N GLY A 36 -15.90 11.79 -0.52
CA GLY A 36 -14.96 11.35 0.50
C GLY A 36 -14.67 12.45 1.53
N ALA A 37 -14.03 12.02 2.63
CA ALA A 37 -13.56 12.80 3.78
C ALA A 37 -14.64 13.48 4.64
N ALA A 38 -15.11 12.74 5.67
CA ALA A 38 -15.37 13.21 7.05
C ALA A 38 -16.42 12.32 7.75
N LEU A 39 -16.01 11.13 8.21
CA LEU A 39 -16.77 10.33 9.19
C LEU A 39 -16.07 10.31 10.55
N ARG A 40 -15.58 11.48 11.00
CA ARG A 40 -15.12 11.72 12.38
C ARG A 40 -15.76 13.00 12.91
N GLN A 41 -17.08 12.99 13.05
CA GLN A 41 -17.93 13.81 13.95
C GLN A 41 -19.35 13.83 13.37
N ALA A 42 -20.08 12.74 13.57
CA ALA A 42 -21.54 12.72 13.41
C ALA A 42 -22.15 11.79 14.46
N ALA A 43 -21.75 11.97 15.72
CA ALA A 43 -22.69 11.69 16.81
C ALA A 43 -23.71 12.83 16.77
N SER A 44 -25.00 12.51 16.60
CA SER A 44 -26.17 13.40 16.47
C SER A 44 -26.70 13.75 15.07
N ALA A 45 -26.48 12.92 14.05
CA ALA A 45 -27.41 12.91 12.91
C ALA A 45 -28.71 12.18 13.33
N GLN A 46 -29.61 12.89 14.02
CA GLN A 46 -31.01 12.49 14.12
C GLN A 46 -31.54 12.35 12.69
N CYS A 47 -31.86 11.11 12.31
CA CYS A 47 -32.60 10.83 11.09
C CYS A 47 -33.99 11.46 11.25
N LEU A 48 -34.18 12.64 10.68
CA LEU A 48 -35.47 13.29 10.50
C LEU A 48 -36.27 12.48 9.46
N LEU A 49 -36.84 11.36 9.91
CA LEU A 49 -38.00 10.74 9.29
C LEU A 49 -39.22 11.46 9.88
N THR A 50 -39.72 12.47 9.16
CA THR A 50 -40.98 13.11 9.48
C THR A 50 -42.10 12.06 9.49
N LYS A 51 -42.74 11.88 10.64
CA LYS A 51 -43.94 11.06 10.84
C LYS A 51 -45.03 11.50 9.86
N HIS A 52 -45.39 10.64 8.93
CA HIS A 52 -46.66 10.75 8.22
C HIS A 52 -47.74 10.10 9.10
N PRO A 53 -48.81 10.80 9.50
CA PRO A 53 -49.87 10.23 10.32
C PRO A 53 -50.75 9.33 9.45
N GLY A 54 -50.49 8.03 9.48
CA GLY A 54 -51.27 7.03 8.71
C GLY A 54 -50.72 5.60 8.74
N LEU A 55 -49.71 5.30 9.56
CA LEU A 55 -49.06 3.99 9.63
C LEU A 55 -49.25 3.32 11.01
N ASP A 56 -50.46 3.41 11.57
CA ASP A 56 -50.90 2.52 12.64
C ASP A 56 -51.92 1.55 12.04
N ARG A 57 -51.42 0.55 11.31
CA ARG A 57 -52.07 -0.74 10.97
C ARG A 57 -51.26 -1.44 9.88
N PHE A 58 -50.20 -2.15 10.27
CA PHE A 58 -49.75 -3.30 9.49
C PHE A 58 -49.51 -4.46 10.46
N SER A 59 -50.27 -5.53 10.23
CA SER A 59 -50.20 -6.83 10.91
C SER A 59 -48.88 -7.54 10.58
N ASP A 60 -48.52 -8.54 11.40
CA ASP A 60 -47.29 -9.35 11.41
C ASP A 60 -46.95 -10.16 10.12
N SER A 61 -47.17 -9.61 8.92
CA SER A 61 -46.94 -10.29 7.65
C SER A 61 -46.25 -9.44 6.59
N GLU A 62 -45.45 -8.45 6.96
CA GLU A 62 -44.64 -7.68 6.00
C GLU A 62 -43.13 -7.93 6.14
N GLU A 63 -42.51 -8.13 4.99
CA GLU A 63 -41.09 -8.38 4.78
C GLU A 63 -40.20 -7.51 5.66
N LEU A 64 -39.35 -8.15 6.46
CA LEU A 64 -38.25 -7.49 7.16
C LEU A 64 -37.39 -6.74 6.15
N ASN A 65 -37.58 -5.42 6.09
CA ASN A 65 -36.84 -4.52 5.24
C ASN A 65 -35.32 -4.75 5.44
N PRO A 66 -34.53 -5.04 4.37
CA PRO A 66 -33.11 -5.36 4.46
C PRO A 66 -32.27 -4.31 5.20
N LEU A 67 -32.70 -3.04 5.19
CA LEU A 67 -32.06 -1.96 5.95
C LEU A 67 -32.09 -2.20 7.47
N TRP A 68 -33.15 -2.82 7.99
CA TRP A 68 -33.28 -3.14 9.41
C TRP A 68 -32.32 -4.25 9.86
N ILE A 69 -32.05 -5.23 9.00
CA ILE A 69 -31.05 -6.28 9.26
C ILE A 69 -29.64 -5.68 9.25
N PHE A 70 -29.37 -4.78 8.30
CA PHE A 70 -28.08 -4.11 8.16
C PHE A 70 -27.74 -3.21 9.36
N LEU A 71 -28.74 -2.51 9.92
CA LEU A 71 -28.58 -1.66 11.11
C LEU A 71 -28.35 -2.48 12.41
N ARG A 72 -28.95 -3.66 12.56
CA ARG A 72 -28.73 -4.53 13.73
C ARG A 72 -27.35 -5.19 13.74
N ALA A 73 -26.81 -5.55 12.57
CA ALA A 73 -25.49 -6.20 12.47
C ALA A 73 -24.33 -5.30 12.95
N ARG A 74 -24.52 -3.97 12.94
CA ARG A 74 -23.52 -3.01 13.40
C ARG A 74 -23.56 -2.70 14.90
N VAL A 75 -24.51 -3.29 15.65
CA VAL A 75 -24.64 -3.06 17.09
C VAL A 75 -24.59 -4.40 17.85
N ARG A 76 -23.37 -4.95 17.96
CA ARG A 76 -22.80 -5.60 19.16
C ARG A 76 -21.50 -6.32 18.76
N GLN A 77 -20.37 -5.72 19.12
CA GLN A 77 -19.14 -6.48 19.33
C GLN A 77 -19.44 -7.58 20.36
N GLY A 78 -19.31 -8.86 19.99
CA GLY A 78 -19.40 -9.95 20.97
C GLY A 78 -20.01 -11.30 20.55
N ALA A 79 -20.48 -11.50 19.31
CA ALA A 79 -21.11 -12.78 18.92
C ALA A 79 -20.55 -13.36 17.61
N LYS A 80 -19.28 -13.82 17.63
CA LYS A 80 -18.61 -14.41 16.45
C LYS A 80 -19.21 -15.73 15.96
N GLN A 81 -20.00 -16.44 16.76
CA GLN A 81 -20.51 -17.77 16.37
C GLN A 81 -21.88 -17.76 15.66
N HIS A 82 -22.71 -16.71 15.82
CA HIS A 82 -24.09 -16.69 15.30
C HIS A 82 -24.23 -16.06 13.90
N CYS A 83 -23.24 -15.27 13.46
CA CYS A 83 -23.25 -14.64 12.15
C CYS A 83 -22.99 -15.63 10.99
N HIS A 84 -22.23 -16.71 11.21
CA HIS A 84 -21.94 -17.70 10.16
C HIS A 84 -23.19 -18.46 9.71
N ASN A 85 -24.07 -18.85 10.64
CA ASN A 85 -25.32 -19.53 10.29
C ASN A 85 -26.31 -18.59 9.56
N THR A 86 -26.33 -17.31 9.93
CA THR A 86 -27.22 -16.33 9.29
C THR A 86 -26.76 -16.00 7.87
N LEU A 87 -25.44 -15.88 7.64
CA LEU A 87 -24.86 -15.64 6.32
C LEU A 87 -25.00 -16.88 5.39
N HIS A 88 -24.83 -18.10 5.91
CA HIS A 88 -25.05 -19.32 5.13
C HIS A 88 -26.51 -19.53 4.73
N ILE A 89 -27.47 -19.20 5.61
CA ILE A 89 -28.91 -19.24 5.29
C ILE A 89 -29.26 -18.16 4.26
N PHE A 90 -28.66 -16.97 4.36
CA PHE A 90 -28.82 -15.86 3.42
C PHE A 90 -28.28 -16.21 2.02
N LEU A 91 -27.07 -16.78 1.94
CA LEU A 91 -26.44 -17.22 0.68
C LEU A 91 -27.19 -18.42 0.04
N ARG A 92 -27.67 -19.39 0.81
CA ARG A 92 -28.51 -20.50 0.29
C ARG A 92 -29.87 -20.03 -0.24
N ARG A 93 -30.43 -18.94 0.30
CA ARG A 93 -31.67 -18.33 -0.20
C ARG A 93 -31.44 -17.48 -1.46
N ILE A 94 -30.25 -16.87 -1.63
CA ILE A 94 -29.82 -16.21 -2.87
C ILE A 94 -29.71 -17.20 -4.04
N GLN A 95 -29.07 -18.37 -3.82
CA GLN A 95 -28.95 -19.41 -4.85
C GLN A 95 -30.30 -20.01 -5.29
N ARG A 96 -31.33 -19.90 -4.46
CA ARG A 96 -32.71 -20.33 -4.77
C ARG A 96 -33.59 -19.22 -5.34
N GLY A 97 -33.02 -18.06 -5.69
CA GLY A 97 -33.74 -16.96 -6.34
C GLY A 97 -34.64 -16.12 -5.44
N ALA A 98 -34.56 -16.27 -4.12
CA ALA A 98 -35.58 -15.77 -3.17
C ALA A 98 -35.36 -14.33 -2.64
N PHE A 99 -34.76 -13.43 -3.43
CA PHE A 99 -34.57 -12.03 -3.02
C PHE A 99 -35.01 -11.04 -4.10
N SER A 100 -35.75 -10.01 -3.65
CA SER A 100 -36.15 -8.85 -4.45
C SER A 100 -34.93 -7.99 -4.84
N ALA A 101 -35.08 -7.20 -5.91
CA ALA A 101 -34.03 -6.31 -6.47
C ALA A 101 -33.24 -5.44 -5.45
N PRO A 102 -33.81 -4.97 -4.32
CA PRO A 102 -33.07 -4.18 -3.32
C PRO A 102 -31.92 -4.93 -2.62
N ALA A 103 -32.09 -6.21 -2.28
CA ALA A 103 -31.03 -6.98 -1.62
C ALA A 103 -29.85 -7.24 -2.56
N ARG A 104 -30.13 -7.44 -3.87
CA ARG A 104 -29.09 -7.50 -4.91
C ARG A 104 -28.36 -6.16 -5.05
N LYS A 105 -29.04 -5.02 -4.90
CA LYS A 105 -28.43 -3.68 -4.90
C LYS A 105 -27.54 -3.42 -3.68
N CYS A 106 -27.87 -3.93 -2.49
CA CYS A 106 -27.01 -3.80 -1.30
C CYS A 106 -25.72 -4.62 -1.41
N LEU A 107 -25.79 -5.86 -1.91
CA LEU A 107 -24.61 -6.69 -2.22
C LEU A 107 -23.73 -6.04 -3.30
N PHE A 108 -24.37 -5.45 -4.32
CA PHE A 108 -23.67 -4.68 -5.35
C PHE A 108 -22.99 -3.44 -4.76
N LEU A 109 -23.64 -2.71 -3.84
CA LEU A 109 -23.04 -1.55 -3.17
C LEU A 109 -21.84 -1.93 -2.30
N TRP A 110 -21.88 -3.06 -1.59
CA TRP A 110 -20.76 -3.53 -0.77
C TRP A 110 -19.56 -3.95 -1.63
N TRP A 111 -19.80 -4.64 -2.74
CA TRP A 111 -18.76 -4.99 -3.73
C TRP A 111 -18.14 -3.76 -4.39
N VAL A 112 -18.91 -2.68 -4.56
CA VAL A 112 -18.44 -1.38 -5.10
C VAL A 112 -17.60 -0.57 -4.09
N ILE A 113 -17.63 -0.90 -2.80
CA ILE A 113 -16.88 -0.17 -1.75
C ILE A 113 -15.55 -0.86 -1.41
N SER A 114 -15.43 -2.17 -1.65
CA SER A 114 -14.21 -2.93 -1.36
C SER A 114 -13.21 -2.88 -2.52
N MET A 115 -12.01 -2.34 -2.27
CA MET A 115 -10.94 -2.30 -3.27
C MET A 115 -10.54 -3.72 -3.70
N GLN A 116 -10.38 -3.90 -5.00
CA GLN A 116 -9.92 -5.16 -5.58
C GLN A 116 -8.38 -5.23 -5.52
N PRO A 117 -7.77 -6.43 -5.38
CA PRO A 117 -6.31 -6.58 -5.40
C PRO A 117 -5.64 -5.91 -6.61
N ILE A 118 -6.28 -5.95 -7.78
CA ILE A 118 -5.77 -5.31 -8.99
C ILE A 118 -5.68 -3.78 -8.87
N GLU A 119 -6.58 -3.15 -8.11
CA GLU A 119 -6.55 -1.70 -7.88
C GLU A 119 -5.43 -1.32 -6.90
N ILE A 120 -5.16 -2.18 -5.91
CA ILE A 120 -4.00 -2.06 -5.02
C ILE A 120 -2.70 -2.16 -5.82
N ILE A 121 -2.59 -3.17 -6.69
CA ILE A 121 -1.41 -3.38 -7.56
C ILE A 121 -1.19 -2.17 -8.47
N LYS A 122 -2.25 -1.66 -9.11
CA LYS A 122 -2.16 -0.43 -9.92
C LYS A 122 -1.63 0.76 -9.11
N ALA A 123 -2.14 0.97 -7.89
CA ALA A 123 -1.67 2.05 -7.04
C ALA A 123 -0.19 1.89 -6.63
N ILE A 124 0.27 0.64 -6.45
CA ILE A 124 1.70 0.33 -6.22
C ILE A 124 2.51 0.63 -7.48
N GLU A 125 2.10 0.14 -8.65
CA GLU A 125 2.82 0.29 -9.91
C GLU A 125 2.85 1.73 -10.43
N GLU A 126 1.88 2.57 -10.05
CA GLU A 126 1.96 4.02 -10.27
C GLU A 126 3.07 4.70 -9.47
N ILE A 127 3.56 4.08 -8.39
CA ILE A 127 4.70 4.55 -7.58
C ILE A 127 5.97 3.83 -8.00
N ALA A 128 5.89 2.53 -8.24
CA ALA A 128 6.97 1.62 -8.55
C ALA A 128 6.69 0.89 -9.87
N PRO A 129 6.90 1.55 -11.04
CA PRO A 129 6.56 0.95 -12.33
C PRO A 129 7.29 -0.38 -12.51
N LEU A 130 6.53 -1.47 -12.65
CA LEU A 130 7.10 -2.82 -12.72
C LEU A 130 8.09 -2.98 -13.88
N ALA A 131 7.81 -2.33 -15.01
CA ALA A 131 8.68 -2.35 -16.18
C ALA A 131 10.02 -1.63 -16.00
N ALA A 132 10.19 -0.85 -14.93
CA ALA A 132 11.44 -0.17 -14.60
C ALA A 132 12.33 -0.98 -13.63
N ALA A 133 11.89 -2.17 -13.20
CA ALA A 133 12.71 -3.07 -12.40
C ALA A 133 13.98 -3.49 -13.16
N ALA A 134 15.05 -3.79 -12.43
CA ALA A 134 16.27 -4.34 -13.01
C ALA A 134 16.00 -5.71 -13.67
N GLY A 135 16.72 -6.04 -14.74
CA GLY A 135 16.45 -7.27 -15.51
C GLY A 135 16.68 -8.58 -14.76
N TRP A 136 17.37 -8.56 -13.61
CA TRP A 136 17.56 -9.70 -12.72
C TRP A 136 16.52 -9.78 -11.59
N ASP A 137 15.72 -8.73 -11.43
CA ASP A 137 14.80 -8.59 -10.30
C ASP A 137 13.55 -9.48 -10.44
N VAL A 138 12.93 -9.78 -9.31
CA VAL A 138 11.68 -10.54 -9.18
C VAL A 138 10.62 -9.67 -8.48
N SER A 139 10.50 -8.41 -8.91
CA SER A 139 9.36 -7.55 -8.54
C SER A 139 8.05 -8.11 -9.11
N GLY A 140 6.91 -7.74 -8.51
CA GLY A 140 5.58 -8.16 -8.95
C GLY A 140 4.89 -9.13 -7.98
N GLN A 141 3.87 -9.82 -8.48
CA GLN A 141 3.10 -10.80 -7.71
C GLN A 141 3.97 -11.99 -7.28
N GLN A 142 4.16 -12.17 -5.97
CA GLN A 142 4.93 -13.28 -5.39
C GLN A 142 4.03 -14.47 -5.03
N VAL A 143 2.88 -14.19 -4.42
CA VAL A 143 1.92 -15.21 -3.98
C VAL A 143 0.53 -14.76 -4.39
N ALA A 144 -0.15 -15.53 -5.24
CA ALA A 144 -1.52 -15.27 -5.66
C ALA A 144 -2.56 -15.72 -4.60
N ALA A 145 -3.75 -15.15 -4.65
CA ALA A 145 -4.88 -15.48 -3.77
C ALA A 145 -6.21 -15.40 -4.55
N HIS A 146 -7.25 -16.07 -4.06
CA HIS A 146 -8.61 -16.01 -4.61
C HIS A 146 -9.38 -14.77 -4.15
N ARG A 147 -8.92 -14.14 -3.06
CA ARG A 147 -9.48 -12.93 -2.49
C ARG A 147 -9.76 -11.85 -3.54
N GLN A 148 -10.94 -11.25 -3.45
CA GLN A 148 -11.38 -10.17 -4.32
C GLN A 148 -11.57 -8.85 -3.56
N ASP A 149 -11.56 -8.86 -2.23
CA ASP A 149 -11.82 -7.68 -1.41
C ASP A 149 -10.67 -7.40 -0.44
N VAL A 150 -10.15 -6.16 -0.50
CA VAL A 150 -9.06 -5.66 0.34
C VAL A 150 -9.49 -4.37 1.03
N ALA A 151 -9.84 -4.48 2.30
CA ALA A 151 -10.02 -3.37 3.23
C ALA A 151 -8.75 -3.06 4.03
N ARG A 152 -7.80 -4.01 4.12
CA ARG A 152 -6.55 -3.86 4.89
C ARG A 152 -5.31 -4.28 4.10
N LEU A 153 -4.37 -3.35 3.94
CA LEU A 153 -3.09 -3.56 3.29
C LEU A 153 -1.95 -3.44 4.31
N ALA A 154 -1.17 -4.51 4.45
CA ALA A 154 0.08 -4.46 5.19
C ALA A 154 1.24 -4.10 4.27
N VAL A 155 2.15 -3.26 4.75
CA VAL A 155 3.40 -2.89 4.09
C VAL A 155 4.56 -3.30 4.98
N CYS A 156 5.54 -4.04 4.47
CA CYS A 156 6.75 -4.43 5.19
C CYS A 156 8.01 -4.31 4.31
N LEU A 157 9.19 -4.35 4.93
CA LEU A 157 10.46 -4.47 4.23
C LEU A 157 10.62 -5.90 3.69
N ASP A 158 10.80 -6.85 4.61
CA ASP A 158 10.96 -8.27 4.32
C ASP A 158 9.67 -9.09 4.58
N PRO A 159 9.31 -10.04 3.70
CA PRO A 159 8.21 -10.97 3.95
C PRO A 159 8.67 -12.19 4.78
N THR A 160 9.28 -11.98 5.95
CA THR A 160 9.65 -13.07 6.89
C THR A 160 8.43 -13.71 7.56
N PRO A 161 8.56 -14.93 8.13
CA PRO A 161 7.48 -15.53 8.92
C PRO A 161 6.94 -14.61 10.03
N ALA A 162 7.81 -13.84 10.68
CA ALA A 162 7.44 -12.93 11.75
C ALA A 162 6.65 -11.72 11.25
N SER A 163 7.08 -11.08 10.15
CA SER A 163 6.38 -9.92 9.57
C SER A 163 5.04 -10.34 8.97
N VAL A 164 4.99 -11.46 8.25
CA VAL A 164 3.75 -12.00 7.67
C VAL A 164 2.76 -12.39 8.77
N ARG A 165 3.21 -13.06 9.84
CA ARG A 165 2.34 -13.38 10.99
C ARG A 165 1.77 -12.10 11.62
N THR A 166 2.60 -11.09 11.85
CA THR A 166 2.18 -9.80 12.40
C THR A 166 1.14 -9.11 11.49
N ALA A 167 1.34 -9.16 10.17
CA ALA A 167 0.39 -8.63 9.20
C ALA A 167 -0.97 -9.35 9.29
N LEU A 168 -0.96 -10.68 9.28
CA LEU A 168 -2.17 -11.51 9.34
C LEU A 168 -2.91 -11.37 10.68
N GLU A 169 -2.19 -11.28 11.80
CA GLU A 169 -2.78 -11.04 13.14
C GLU A 169 -3.50 -9.68 13.23
N LYS A 170 -2.99 -8.67 12.52
CA LYS A 170 -3.66 -7.36 12.35
C LYS A 170 -4.79 -7.38 11.30
N GLY A 171 -5.02 -8.53 10.65
CA GLY A 171 -6.09 -8.73 9.68
C GLY A 171 -5.75 -8.21 8.29
N ALA A 172 -4.48 -8.22 7.88
CA ALA A 172 -4.09 -7.92 6.52
C ALA A 172 -4.83 -8.83 5.52
N GLN A 173 -5.25 -8.22 4.42
CA GLN A 173 -5.94 -8.86 3.31
C GLN A 173 -5.12 -8.74 2.02
N PHE A 174 -4.02 -8.01 2.06
CA PHE A 174 -3.00 -7.90 1.03
C PHE A 174 -1.69 -7.55 1.74
N VAL A 175 -0.56 -8.12 1.30
CA VAL A 175 0.78 -7.79 1.80
C VAL A 175 1.62 -7.23 0.66
N LEU A 176 2.22 -6.07 0.90
CA LEU A 176 3.26 -5.47 0.07
C LEU A 176 4.60 -5.59 0.81
N SER A 177 5.60 -6.20 0.17
CA SER A 177 6.99 -6.16 0.61
C SER A 177 7.87 -5.33 -0.33
N HIS A 178 9.01 -4.85 0.15
CA HIS A 178 10.08 -4.34 -0.72
C HIS A 178 10.83 -5.52 -1.31
N HIS A 179 11.42 -6.34 -0.44
CA HIS A 179 12.17 -7.51 -0.88
C HIS A 179 11.24 -8.59 -1.45
N PRO A 180 11.61 -9.20 -2.59
CA PRO A 180 10.92 -10.36 -3.12
C PRO A 180 10.99 -11.52 -2.13
N LEU A 181 9.98 -12.39 -2.14
CA LEU A 181 9.99 -13.57 -1.28
C LEU A 181 11.20 -14.46 -1.60
N LEU A 182 11.57 -14.52 -2.87
CA LEU A 182 12.78 -15.16 -3.38
C LEU A 182 13.31 -14.38 -4.59
N LEU A 183 14.63 -14.20 -4.66
CA LEU A 183 15.29 -13.70 -5.88
C LEU A 183 15.47 -14.78 -6.96
N LYS A 184 15.23 -16.04 -6.61
CA LYS A 184 15.28 -17.17 -7.55
C LYS A 184 14.14 -18.13 -7.24
N ALA A 185 13.32 -18.41 -8.25
CA ALA A 185 12.20 -19.33 -8.11
C ALA A 185 12.67 -20.74 -7.71
N VAL A 186 12.10 -21.26 -6.62
CA VAL A 186 12.31 -22.64 -6.15
C VAL A 186 10.99 -23.25 -5.65
N LEU A 187 10.88 -24.58 -5.71
CA LEU A 187 9.74 -25.31 -5.15
C LEU A 187 9.79 -25.29 -3.61
N PRO A 188 8.64 -25.22 -2.90
CA PRO A 188 8.59 -25.26 -1.44
C PRO A 188 8.71 -26.69 -0.91
N ASN A 189 9.84 -27.34 -1.19
CA ASN A 189 10.07 -28.76 -0.89
C ASN A 189 10.78 -29.00 0.46
N ARG A 190 10.83 -27.99 1.33
CA ARG A 190 11.48 -28.01 2.65
C ARG A 190 10.63 -27.27 3.67
N LEU A 191 10.70 -27.66 4.94
CA LEU A 191 10.06 -26.95 6.06
C LEU A 191 11.00 -25.85 6.58
N ASP A 192 11.06 -24.75 5.85
CA ASP A 192 11.86 -23.56 6.16
C ASP A 192 10.99 -22.28 6.17
N ASP A 193 11.62 -21.12 6.32
CA ASP A 193 10.93 -19.83 6.37
C ASP A 193 10.14 -19.53 5.10
N TYR A 194 10.65 -19.93 3.93
CA TYR A 194 9.93 -19.78 2.66
C TYR A 194 8.63 -20.59 2.67
N HIS A 195 8.71 -21.86 3.07
CA HIS A 195 7.51 -22.69 3.22
C HIS A 195 6.55 -22.12 4.27
N GLU A 196 7.03 -21.66 5.43
CA GLU A 196 6.17 -21.10 6.48
C GLU A 196 5.42 -19.85 5.99
N VAL A 197 6.08 -18.96 5.24
CA VAL A 197 5.43 -17.78 4.64
C VAL A 197 4.33 -18.19 3.66
N LEU A 198 4.62 -19.13 2.76
CA LEU A 198 3.61 -19.65 1.82
C LEU A 198 2.44 -20.30 2.55
N ARG A 199 2.71 -21.12 3.57
CA ARG A 199 1.69 -21.79 4.38
C ARG A 199 0.78 -20.76 5.05
N LEU A 200 1.34 -19.68 5.62
CA LEU A 200 0.58 -18.60 6.26
C LEU A 200 -0.31 -17.86 5.26
N LEU A 201 0.24 -17.45 4.11
CA LEU A 201 -0.47 -16.68 3.10
C LEU A 201 -1.56 -17.49 2.39
N PHE A 202 -1.28 -18.74 2.01
CA PHE A 202 -2.27 -19.63 1.40
C PHE A 202 -3.40 -19.98 2.36
N GLN A 203 -3.10 -20.24 3.63
CA GLN A 203 -4.13 -20.54 4.63
C GLN A 203 -5.06 -19.34 4.87
N ALA A 204 -4.55 -18.11 4.79
CA ALA A 204 -5.31 -16.89 4.99
C ALA A 204 -6.00 -16.35 3.71
N ASP A 205 -5.69 -16.94 2.55
CA ASP A 205 -6.06 -16.43 1.23
C ASP A 205 -5.68 -14.94 1.07
N VAL A 206 -4.39 -14.64 1.30
CA VAL A 206 -3.82 -13.28 1.25
C VAL A 206 -2.71 -13.22 0.20
N PRO A 207 -2.80 -12.32 -0.80
CA PRO A 207 -1.75 -12.17 -1.79
C PRO A 207 -0.53 -11.43 -1.22
N LEU A 208 0.64 -11.74 -1.76
CA LEU A 208 1.90 -11.01 -1.55
C LEU A 208 2.38 -10.43 -2.87
N TYR A 209 2.66 -9.13 -2.88
CA TYR A 209 3.29 -8.41 -3.98
C TYR A 209 4.60 -7.80 -3.50
N ALA A 210 5.65 -7.84 -4.32
CA ALA A 210 6.93 -7.22 -4.03
C ALA A 210 7.20 -6.04 -4.97
N ALA A 211 7.59 -4.90 -4.42
CA ALA A 211 8.09 -3.76 -5.18
C ALA A 211 9.53 -3.50 -4.75
N HIS A 212 10.48 -4.17 -5.42
CA HIS A 212 11.90 -4.16 -5.07
C HIS A 212 12.62 -3.07 -5.86
N THR A 213 13.45 -3.42 -6.85
CA THR A 213 14.17 -2.44 -7.66
C THR A 213 13.23 -1.53 -8.44
N SER A 214 12.00 -1.98 -8.74
CA SER A 214 10.95 -1.13 -9.32
C SER A 214 10.59 0.07 -8.45
N LEU A 215 10.72 -0.03 -7.13
CA LEU A 215 10.47 1.07 -6.19
C LEU A 215 11.68 2.00 -6.08
N ASP A 216 12.89 1.45 -6.15
CA ASP A 216 14.15 2.20 -6.01
C ASP A 216 14.37 3.23 -7.12
N VAL A 217 13.80 3.00 -8.30
CA VAL A 217 14.03 3.84 -9.49
C VAL A 217 13.25 5.16 -9.49
N ASN A 218 12.26 5.34 -8.60
CA ASN A 218 11.40 6.52 -8.61
C ASN A 218 11.90 7.61 -7.64
N ALA A 219 12.62 8.60 -8.18
CA ALA A 219 13.14 9.74 -7.45
C ALA A 219 12.05 10.58 -6.72
N TYR A 220 10.84 10.64 -7.25
CA TYR A 220 9.72 11.35 -6.63
C TYR A 220 8.95 10.48 -5.64
N GLY A 221 9.17 9.17 -5.69
CA GLY A 221 8.59 8.17 -4.79
C GLY A 221 9.31 8.07 -3.44
N PRO A 222 9.03 6.98 -2.70
CA PRO A 222 9.67 6.69 -1.42
C PRO A 222 11.20 6.67 -1.46
N ALA A 223 11.84 6.15 -2.53
CA ALA A 223 13.31 6.13 -2.67
C ALA A 223 13.95 7.54 -2.63
N GLY A 224 13.22 8.57 -3.04
CA GLY A 224 13.62 9.98 -2.95
C GLY A 224 13.65 10.57 -1.53
N TRP A 225 13.42 9.79 -0.47
CA TRP A 225 13.20 10.36 0.86
C TRP A 225 14.44 11.04 1.44
N LEU A 226 15.62 10.48 1.20
CA LEU A 226 16.85 11.03 1.75
C LEU A 226 17.22 12.35 1.05
N ALA A 227 16.97 12.48 -0.26
CA ALA A 227 17.07 13.76 -0.96
C ALA A 227 16.20 14.83 -0.30
N ARG A 228 14.95 14.50 0.06
CA ARG A 228 14.03 15.42 0.75
C ARG A 228 14.50 15.74 2.18
N ALA A 229 14.99 14.75 2.91
CA ALA A 229 15.45 14.94 4.29
C ALA A 229 16.72 15.80 4.38
N LEU A 230 17.59 15.73 3.36
CA LEU A 230 18.80 16.56 3.21
C LEU A 230 18.54 17.88 2.47
N GLU A 231 17.30 18.11 2.02
CA GLU A 231 16.91 19.29 1.22
C GLU A 231 17.78 19.48 -0.03
N LEU A 232 18.13 18.38 -0.70
CA LEU A 232 19.01 18.39 -1.86
C LEU A 232 18.39 19.18 -3.02
N ARG A 233 19.24 19.94 -3.71
CA ARG A 233 18.93 20.70 -4.93
C ARG A 233 19.71 20.15 -6.12
N ASN A 234 19.38 20.60 -7.33
CA ASN A 234 20.07 20.20 -8.56
C ASN A 234 20.25 18.67 -8.66
N LEU A 235 19.12 17.98 -8.48
CA LEU A 235 19.09 16.53 -8.42
C LEU A 235 19.50 15.91 -9.77
N ALA A 236 20.19 14.79 -9.70
CA ALA A 236 20.52 13.95 -10.84
C ALA A 236 20.41 12.48 -10.44
N VAL A 237 19.95 11.63 -11.37
CA VAL A 237 19.91 10.18 -11.19
C VAL A 237 21.27 9.60 -11.55
N LEU A 238 21.79 8.66 -10.74
CA LEU A 238 23.12 8.09 -10.94
C LEU A 238 23.12 7.08 -12.11
N GLU A 239 22.14 6.19 -12.14
CA GLU A 239 22.00 5.16 -13.19
C GLU A 239 20.58 5.16 -13.76
N PRO A 240 20.30 5.96 -14.82
CA PRO A 240 18.99 5.99 -15.47
C PRO A 240 18.62 4.65 -16.12
N VAL A 241 17.41 4.17 -15.88
CA VAL A 241 16.82 2.97 -16.53
C VAL A 241 15.80 3.31 -17.60
N ALA A 242 15.33 4.56 -17.64
CA ALA A 242 14.42 5.08 -18.65
C ALA A 242 14.75 6.54 -18.98
N PRO A 243 14.46 7.03 -20.20
CA PRO A 243 14.64 8.44 -20.53
C PRO A 243 13.72 9.33 -19.68
N ALA A 244 14.17 10.56 -19.44
CA ALA A 244 13.37 11.60 -18.79
C ALA A 244 12.10 11.91 -19.61
N VAL A 245 11.01 12.19 -18.91
CA VAL A 245 9.75 12.63 -19.52
C VAL A 245 9.56 14.11 -19.23
N GLY A 246 9.69 14.96 -20.25
CA GLY A 246 9.59 16.41 -20.08
C GLY A 246 10.74 16.96 -19.23
N ASN A 247 10.41 17.70 -18.17
CA ASN A 247 11.39 18.32 -17.25
C ASN A 247 11.61 17.48 -15.97
N ASP A 248 11.01 16.30 -15.88
CA ASP A 248 11.15 15.43 -14.72
C ASP A 248 12.46 14.64 -14.78
N LEU A 249 12.95 14.21 -13.62
CA LEU A 249 14.07 13.27 -13.56
C LEU A 249 13.70 11.95 -14.24
N PRO A 250 14.67 11.29 -14.93
CA PRO A 250 14.45 9.93 -15.41
C PRO A 250 14.18 8.97 -14.25
N LEU A 251 13.58 7.82 -14.55
CA LEU A 251 13.62 6.69 -13.60
C LEU A 251 15.04 6.13 -13.58
N GLY A 252 15.56 5.79 -12.40
CA GLY A 252 16.85 5.14 -12.26
C GLY A 252 17.35 5.06 -10.83
N PHE A 253 18.44 4.30 -10.66
CA PHE A 253 18.98 4.01 -9.34
C PHE A 253 19.85 5.14 -8.83
N GLY A 254 19.68 5.44 -7.55
CA GLY A 254 20.45 6.44 -6.81
C GLY A 254 20.22 7.88 -7.26
N LEU A 255 20.50 8.79 -6.34
CA LEU A 255 20.37 10.24 -6.57
C LEU A 255 21.62 10.96 -6.09
N ALA A 256 22.03 11.97 -6.85
CA ALA A 256 22.99 12.99 -6.43
C ALA A 256 22.33 14.36 -6.37
N GLY A 257 22.83 15.23 -5.50
CA GLY A 257 22.36 16.61 -5.40
C GLY A 257 23.19 17.46 -4.46
N ASP A 258 22.94 18.76 -4.52
CA ASP A 258 23.64 19.78 -3.74
C ASP A 258 22.94 20.02 -2.42
N LEU A 259 23.70 20.01 -1.34
CA LEU A 259 23.22 20.43 -0.02
C LEU A 259 22.93 21.94 -0.02
N PRO A 260 21.93 22.40 0.75
CA PRO A 260 21.60 23.83 0.83
C PRO A 260 22.70 24.67 1.48
N ARG A 261 23.62 24.04 2.23
CA ARG A 261 24.84 24.62 2.80
C ARG A 261 25.87 23.51 2.98
N ALA A 262 27.13 23.88 3.10
CA ALA A 262 28.19 22.92 3.39
C ALA A 262 27.96 22.24 4.76
N MET A 263 28.12 20.91 4.83
CA MET A 263 27.89 20.10 6.05
C MET A 263 29.02 19.10 6.28
N THR A 264 29.22 18.68 7.53
CA THR A 264 30.13 17.55 7.86
C THR A 264 29.42 16.20 7.76
N VAL A 265 30.18 15.11 7.67
CA VAL A 265 29.62 13.74 7.70
C VAL A 265 28.76 13.53 8.95
N ALA A 266 29.23 13.98 10.12
CA ALA A 266 28.48 13.87 11.38
C ALA A 266 27.12 14.60 11.34
N GLN A 267 27.05 15.78 10.71
CA GLN A 267 25.78 16.51 10.58
C GLN A 267 24.80 15.79 9.65
N ILE A 268 25.30 15.23 8.55
CA ILE A 268 24.51 14.44 7.59
C ILE A 268 24.01 13.15 8.25
N ALA A 269 24.89 12.39 8.91
CA ALA A 269 24.53 11.20 9.68
C ALA A 269 23.47 11.51 10.76
N GLY A 270 23.59 12.66 11.42
CA GLY A 270 22.58 13.14 12.37
C GLY A 270 21.21 13.43 11.72
N ILE A 271 21.15 13.91 10.48
CA ILE A 271 19.88 14.04 9.74
C ILE A 271 19.28 12.66 9.46
N ILE A 272 20.10 11.70 9.01
CA ILE A 272 19.65 10.33 8.72
C ILE A 272 19.10 9.69 10.00
N ALA A 273 19.82 9.76 11.12
CA ALA A 273 19.41 9.20 12.41
C ALA A 273 18.11 9.79 12.98
N ARG A 274 17.73 11.02 12.58
CA ARG A 274 16.44 11.61 12.95
C ARG A 274 15.27 11.12 12.09
N ASN A 275 15.55 10.57 10.91
CA ASN A 275 14.54 10.15 9.95
C ASN A 275 14.44 8.63 9.80
N ALA A 276 15.46 7.87 10.18
CA ALA A 276 15.54 6.43 10.00
C ALA A 276 16.08 5.74 11.26
N PRO A 277 15.77 4.45 11.48
CA PRO A 277 16.27 3.68 12.62
C PRO A 277 17.76 3.33 12.46
N LEU A 278 18.62 4.35 12.52
CA LEU A 278 20.06 4.21 12.35
C LEU A 278 20.75 3.89 13.68
N ALA A 279 21.26 2.67 13.81
CA ALA A 279 21.99 2.24 15.00
C ALA A 279 23.49 2.58 14.95
N THR A 280 24.12 2.40 13.78
CA THR A 280 25.53 2.71 13.52
C THR A 280 25.72 3.14 12.08
N ALA A 281 26.79 3.88 11.82
CA ALA A 281 27.28 4.13 10.47
C ALA A 281 28.80 3.96 10.42
N THR A 282 29.31 3.52 9.28
CA THR A 282 30.73 3.32 9.03
C THR A 282 31.19 4.30 7.96
N VAL A 283 32.30 4.98 8.20
CA VAL A 283 32.93 5.88 7.23
C VAL A 283 34.14 5.20 6.61
N SER A 284 34.30 5.34 5.30
CA SER A 284 35.50 4.89 4.58
C SER A 284 35.86 5.85 3.44
N GLY A 285 37.08 5.73 2.92
CA GLY A 285 37.59 6.66 1.90
C GLY A 285 38.04 8.01 2.50
N PRO A 286 38.45 8.96 1.65
CA PRO A 286 38.87 10.28 2.10
C PRO A 286 37.67 11.08 2.61
N GLU A 287 37.68 11.43 3.91
CA GLU A 287 36.66 12.27 4.52
C GLU A 287 37.01 13.77 4.36
N PRO A 288 36.23 14.54 3.57
CA PRO A 288 36.44 15.98 3.45
C PRO A 288 35.97 16.72 4.70
N GLN A 289 36.56 17.88 5.00
CA GLN A 289 36.12 18.74 6.11
C GLN A 289 34.67 19.19 5.95
N THR A 290 34.25 19.44 4.71
CA THR A 290 32.89 19.88 4.37
C THR A 290 32.42 19.25 3.06
N ILE A 291 31.13 18.98 2.99
CA ILE A 291 30.44 18.38 1.86
C ILE A 291 29.39 19.36 1.36
N THR A 292 29.38 19.60 0.05
CA THR A 292 28.39 20.42 -0.66
C THR A 292 27.56 19.60 -1.64
N ARG A 293 28.07 18.45 -2.10
CA ARG A 293 27.35 17.55 -3.01
C ARG A 293 27.39 16.11 -2.52
N VAL A 294 26.22 15.49 -2.45
CA VAL A 294 26.00 14.14 -1.91
C VAL A 294 25.35 13.28 -2.96
N ALA A 295 25.79 12.03 -3.05
CA ALA A 295 25.09 10.96 -3.74
C ALA A 295 24.57 9.94 -2.73
N TYR A 296 23.50 9.24 -3.04
CA TYR A 296 23.02 8.12 -2.25
C TYR A 296 22.27 7.08 -3.07
N CYS A 297 22.21 5.87 -2.53
CA CYS A 297 21.33 4.80 -3.00
C CYS A 297 20.80 4.02 -1.79
N THR A 298 19.49 3.81 -1.73
CA THR A 298 18.84 2.99 -0.69
C THR A 298 19.29 1.53 -0.82
N GLY A 299 19.35 0.80 0.29
CA GLY A 299 19.78 -0.61 0.28
C GLY A 299 21.24 -0.79 -0.13
N SER A 300 21.52 -1.82 -0.91
CA SER A 300 22.87 -2.22 -1.36
C SER A 300 23.31 -1.52 -2.65
N GLY A 301 23.71 -0.25 -2.55
CA GLY A 301 24.10 0.60 -3.69
C GLY A 301 25.59 0.64 -4.02
N SER A 302 26.42 -0.20 -3.41
CA SER A 302 27.90 -0.17 -3.56
C SER A 302 28.42 -0.19 -5.00
N SER A 303 27.68 -0.77 -5.95
CA SER A 303 28.05 -0.76 -7.38
C SER A 303 27.97 0.63 -8.02
N LEU A 304 27.21 1.56 -7.44
CA LEU A 304 27.02 2.92 -7.95
C LEU A 304 28.13 3.89 -7.52
N LEU A 305 29.17 3.43 -6.81
CA LEU A 305 30.29 4.28 -6.39
C LEU A 305 30.90 5.04 -7.58
N GLY A 306 31.15 4.36 -8.70
CA GLY A 306 31.69 5.01 -9.89
C GLY A 306 30.77 6.08 -10.47
N ALA A 307 29.45 5.85 -10.45
CA ALA A 307 28.46 6.82 -10.90
C ALA A 307 28.37 8.02 -9.93
N ALA A 308 28.48 7.77 -8.62
CA ALA A 308 28.54 8.83 -7.61
C ALA A 308 29.77 9.72 -7.79
N GLN A 309 30.94 9.13 -8.06
CA GLN A 309 32.18 9.86 -8.37
C GLN A 309 32.03 10.69 -9.66
N ALA A 310 31.48 10.09 -10.72
CA ALA A 310 31.22 10.78 -11.99
C ALA A 310 30.18 11.91 -11.87
N ALA A 311 29.35 11.88 -10.83
CA ALA A 311 28.39 12.93 -10.49
C ALA A 311 28.98 14.02 -9.58
N ASP A 312 30.31 14.06 -9.40
CA ASP A 312 31.05 14.99 -8.53
C ASP A 312 30.61 14.96 -7.06
N ALA A 313 30.08 13.84 -6.59
CA ALA A 313 29.70 13.70 -5.19
C ALA A 313 30.95 13.61 -4.31
N GLN A 314 30.95 14.34 -3.19
CA GLN A 314 32.02 14.28 -2.19
C GLN A 314 31.73 13.23 -1.11
N LEU A 315 30.45 12.84 -0.99
CA LEU A 315 29.96 11.80 -0.10
C LEU A 315 29.00 10.90 -0.86
N PHE A 316 29.18 9.59 -0.76
CA PHE A 316 28.21 8.58 -1.20
C PHE A 316 27.65 7.80 -0.01
N ILE A 317 26.32 7.79 0.14
CA ILE A 317 25.59 7.18 1.25
C ILE A 317 24.87 5.94 0.75
N THR A 318 25.10 4.78 1.36
CA THR A 318 24.41 3.54 1.00
C THR A 318 24.46 2.52 2.15
N GLY A 319 23.97 1.31 1.93
CA GLY A 319 24.19 0.14 2.78
C GLY A 319 25.06 -0.91 2.09
N ASP A 320 25.52 -1.89 2.87
CA ASP A 320 26.27 -3.06 2.39
C ASP A 320 27.54 -2.71 1.60
N VAL A 321 28.35 -1.80 2.15
CA VAL A 321 29.65 -1.47 1.58
C VAL A 321 30.61 -2.64 1.74
N LYS A 322 31.02 -3.21 0.61
CA LYS A 322 32.00 -4.31 0.57
C LYS A 322 33.41 -3.77 0.81
N TYR A 323 34.27 -4.61 1.38
CA TYR A 323 35.67 -4.27 1.66
C TYR A 323 36.42 -3.67 0.44
N HIS A 324 36.32 -4.32 -0.72
CA HIS A 324 37.01 -3.82 -1.93
C HIS A 324 36.39 -2.53 -2.48
N THR A 325 35.09 -2.30 -2.29
CA THR A 325 34.44 -1.02 -2.61
C THR A 325 34.97 0.08 -1.69
N ALA A 326 35.08 -0.18 -0.38
CA ALA A 326 35.66 0.75 0.57
C ALA A 326 37.13 1.08 0.27
N LEU A 327 37.92 0.07 -0.14
CA LEU A 327 39.32 0.25 -0.51
C LEU A 327 39.49 1.09 -1.79
N ALA A 328 38.57 0.96 -2.74
CA ALA A 328 38.60 1.68 -4.01
C ALA A 328 37.97 3.09 -3.95
N ALA A 329 37.44 3.50 -2.80
CA ALA A 329 36.73 4.76 -2.67
C ALA A 329 37.67 5.97 -2.72
N GLU A 330 37.52 6.81 -3.74
CA GLU A 330 38.22 8.10 -3.85
C GLU A 330 37.40 9.27 -3.32
N ILE A 331 36.17 9.00 -2.86
CA ILE A 331 35.27 9.94 -2.19
C ILE A 331 34.85 9.36 -0.84
N CYS A 332 34.31 10.19 0.04
CA CYS A 332 33.81 9.70 1.33
C CYS A 332 32.65 8.73 1.08
N LEU A 333 32.69 7.57 1.73
CA LEU A 333 31.58 6.63 1.81
C LEU A 333 31.01 6.65 3.22
N LEU A 334 29.68 6.64 3.31
CA LEU A 334 28.96 6.45 4.57
C LEU A 334 28.02 5.25 4.43
N ASP A 335 28.44 4.13 5.00
CA ASP A 335 27.59 2.95 5.14
C ASP A 335 26.67 3.12 6.34
N VAL A 336 25.37 3.26 6.10
CA VAL A 336 24.34 3.44 7.14
C VAL A 336 23.52 2.17 7.40
N GLY A 337 23.93 1.05 6.80
CA GLY A 337 23.23 -0.22 6.83
C GLY A 337 22.07 -0.29 5.84
N HIS A 338 21.88 -1.47 5.26
CA HIS A 338 20.82 -1.79 4.30
C HIS A 338 19.43 -1.50 4.88
N HIS A 339 19.16 -2.05 6.06
CA HIS A 339 17.87 -1.95 6.76
C HIS A 339 17.44 -0.50 7.01
N SER A 340 18.34 0.36 7.50
CA SER A 340 18.00 1.71 7.94
C SER A 340 17.33 2.54 6.85
N LEU A 341 17.88 2.50 5.63
CA LEU A 341 17.39 3.32 4.53
C LEU A 341 16.08 2.81 3.95
N GLU A 342 15.93 1.49 3.87
CA GLU A 342 14.78 0.85 3.23
C GLU A 342 13.59 0.69 4.17
N GLU A 343 13.82 0.50 5.46
CA GLU A 343 12.76 0.46 6.47
C GLU A 343 12.00 1.79 6.50
N GLU A 344 12.74 2.92 6.48
CA GLU A 344 12.12 4.25 6.39
C GLU A 344 11.47 4.49 5.02
N MET A 345 12.05 3.96 3.94
CA MET A 345 11.44 3.99 2.61
C MET A 345 10.07 3.29 2.62
N MET A 346 9.97 2.11 3.22
CA MET A 346 8.72 1.35 3.28
C MET A 346 7.70 1.93 4.26
N LEU A 347 8.15 2.57 5.35
CA LEU A 347 7.26 3.38 6.18
C LEU A 347 6.64 4.52 5.36
N ARG A 348 7.42 5.21 4.53
CA ARG A 348 6.91 6.28 3.64
C ARG A 348 6.02 5.74 2.54
N MET A 349 6.32 4.57 1.98
CA MET A 349 5.46 3.87 1.03
C MET A 349 4.07 3.61 1.64
N SER A 350 4.02 3.13 2.89
CA SER A 350 2.74 2.90 3.59
C SER A 350 1.90 4.18 3.73
N ARG A 351 2.54 5.32 4.04
CA ARG A 351 1.87 6.62 4.19
C ARG A 351 1.37 7.13 2.84
N LEU A 352 2.17 6.99 1.78
CA LEU A 352 1.79 7.41 0.43
C LEU A 352 0.62 6.56 -0.10
N LEU A 353 0.66 5.24 0.11
CA LEU A 353 -0.44 4.35 -0.24
C LEU A 353 -1.71 4.68 0.55
N GLN A 354 -1.60 4.97 1.86
CA GLN A 354 -2.76 5.39 2.66
C GLN A 354 -3.44 6.63 2.07
N GLN A 355 -2.67 7.57 1.51
CA GLN A 355 -3.21 8.77 0.86
C GLN A 355 -3.90 8.45 -0.48
N ARG A 356 -3.33 7.52 -1.26
CA ARG A 356 -3.88 7.10 -2.56
C ARG A 356 -5.08 6.16 -2.44
N LEU A 357 -5.18 5.43 -1.33
CA LEU A 357 -6.19 4.40 -1.07
C LEU A 357 -7.01 4.78 0.18
N PRO A 358 -7.82 5.86 0.15
CA PRO A 358 -8.50 6.38 1.34
C PRO A 358 -9.53 5.42 1.95
N GLU A 359 -10.05 4.47 1.16
CA GLU A 359 -11.03 3.46 1.59
C GLU A 359 -10.36 2.16 2.09
N THR A 360 -9.03 2.04 1.97
CA THR A 360 -8.24 0.90 2.46
C THR A 360 -7.41 1.35 3.66
N GLU A 361 -7.50 0.61 4.77
CA GLU A 361 -6.60 0.80 5.91
C GLU A 361 -5.21 0.25 5.53
N VAL A 362 -4.23 1.15 5.39
CA VAL A 362 -2.84 0.79 5.10
C VAL A 362 -2.04 0.93 6.38
N PHE A 363 -1.31 -0.12 6.76
CA PHE A 363 -0.47 -0.09 7.95
C PHE A 363 0.91 -0.68 7.68
N PHE A 364 1.90 -0.11 8.37
CA PHE A 364 3.28 -0.57 8.32
C PHE A 364 3.54 -1.66 9.36
N VAL A 365 4.26 -2.70 8.96
CA VAL A 365 4.77 -3.76 9.84
C VAL A 365 6.27 -3.53 9.99
N PRO A 366 6.71 -2.92 11.12
CA PRO A 366 8.11 -2.61 11.30
C PRO A 366 8.95 -3.87 11.49
N SER A 367 10.17 -3.85 10.99
CA SER A 367 11.19 -4.87 11.17
C SER A 367 12.36 -4.33 11.98
N ALA A 368 13.11 -5.23 12.63
CA ALA A 368 14.35 -4.86 13.29
C ALA A 368 15.53 -5.20 12.38
N SER A 369 16.58 -4.37 12.42
CA SER A 369 17.85 -4.71 11.78
C SER A 369 18.35 -6.07 12.29
N PRO A 370 18.79 -6.98 11.40
CA PRO A 370 19.42 -8.24 11.82
C PRO A 370 20.79 -8.01 12.45
N PHE A 371 21.37 -6.81 12.28
CA PHE A 371 22.65 -6.43 12.86
C PHE A 371 22.45 -5.62 14.14
N ARG A 372 23.08 -6.08 15.21
CA ARG A 372 23.14 -5.36 16.48
C ARG A 372 24.57 -4.86 16.70
N PRO A 373 24.79 -3.54 16.79
CA PRO A 373 26.12 -3.02 17.07
C PRO A 373 26.55 -3.40 18.49
N VAL A 374 27.83 -3.72 18.63
CA VAL A 374 28.48 -3.97 19.92
C VAL A 374 29.45 -2.83 20.17
N ALA A 375 29.28 -2.13 21.30
CA ALA A 375 30.26 -1.16 21.75
C ALA A 375 31.54 -1.91 22.12
N LEU A 376 32.63 -1.59 21.43
CA LEU A 376 33.96 -2.06 21.81
C LEU A 376 34.51 -1.06 22.83
N SER A 377 34.93 -1.59 23.98
CA SER A 377 35.49 -0.83 25.11
C SER A 377 36.90 -0.32 24.84
#